data_AF-A0A0E0GU39-F1
#
_entry.id   AF-A0A0E0GU39-F1
#
_cell.length_a   1.000
_cell.length_b   1.000
_cell.length_c   1.000
_cell.angle_alpha   90.00
_cell.angle_beta   90.00
_cell.angle_gamma   90.00
#
_symmetry.space_group_name_H-M   'P 1'
#
loop_
_entity.id
_entity.type
_entity.pdbx_description
1 polymer ?
#
loop_
_entity_poly.entity_id
_entity_poly.type
_entity_poly.pdbx_seq_one_letter_code
_entity_poly.pdbx_strand_id
1 'polypeptide(L)'
;MDKAYIAVFSIVILFLLVDYLRRLRGGGTSNGKNKGMRLPPGLPAVPIIGHLHLVKKPMHATLSRLAARHGPLLSARRVGLMSGLIAGEVRAMVRSLCRRPAAAAPVQLKRRLFELSLSVLMETIAQSKATRPETTDTDTDMSMEAQEYKQVVEEILERIGTGNLCDYLPALRWFDVFGVRNRILAAVSRRDAFLRRLIYAERWRMDDGEKKSMIAVLLTLQKTQPEVYTDNMITALCSNLLGAGTETTSTTIE
;
A
#
# COMPACT_ATOMS: atom_id res chain seq x y z
N MET A 1 -4.69 -36.08 -44.88
CA MET A 1 -4.28 -34.85 -44.19
C MET A 1 -4.90 -34.88 -42.81
N ASP A 2 -4.07 -35.02 -41.79
CA ASP A 2 -4.54 -35.28 -40.44
C ASP A 2 -5.16 -34.03 -39.83
N LYS A 3 -6.26 -34.21 -39.09
CA LYS A 3 -6.95 -33.12 -38.36
C LYS A 3 -6.00 -32.35 -37.43
N ALA A 4 -4.90 -32.99 -37.01
CA ALA A 4 -3.81 -32.37 -36.25
C ALA A 4 -3.09 -31.25 -37.02
N TYR A 5 -2.86 -31.42 -38.32
CA TYR A 5 -2.17 -30.43 -39.14
C TYR A 5 -3.02 -29.16 -39.30
N ILE A 6 -4.34 -29.34 -39.47
CA ILE A 6 -5.30 -28.24 -39.58
C ILE A 6 -5.34 -27.44 -38.27
N ALA A 7 -5.33 -28.11 -37.12
CA ALA A 7 -5.32 -27.45 -35.81
C ALA A 7 -4.02 -26.67 -35.54
N VAL A 8 -2.86 -27.22 -35.90
CA VAL A 8 -1.58 -26.51 -35.75
C VAL A 8 -1.54 -25.29 -36.66
N PHE A 9 -2.00 -25.43 -37.90
CA PHE A 9 -2.02 -24.33 -38.86
C PHE A 9 -2.98 -23.20 -38.43
N SER A 10 -4.14 -23.53 -37.85
CA SER A 10 -5.08 -22.51 -37.34
C SER A 10 -4.51 -21.73 -36.16
N ILE A 11 -3.74 -22.38 -35.27
CA ILE A 11 -3.08 -21.71 -34.14
C ILE A 11 -2.00 -20.75 -34.64
N VAL A 12 -1.20 -21.16 -35.62
CA VAL A 12 -0.16 -20.30 -36.23
C VAL A 12 -0.79 -19.10 -36.93
N ILE A 13 -1.87 -19.31 -37.70
CA ILE A 13 -2.60 -18.22 -38.37
C ILE A 13 -3.19 -17.24 -37.33
N LEU A 14 -3.80 -17.76 -36.27
CA LEU A 14 -4.35 -16.91 -35.20
C LEU A 14 -3.24 -16.07 -34.55
N PHE A 15 -2.06 -16.66 -34.31
CA PHE A 15 -0.92 -15.95 -33.73
C PHE A 15 -0.39 -14.83 -34.64
N LEU A 16 -0.28 -15.11 -35.94
CA LEU A 16 0.13 -14.13 -36.95
C LEU A 16 -0.90 -13.01 -37.14
N LEU A 17 -2.19 -13.36 -37.11
CA LEU A 17 -3.29 -12.40 -37.26
C LEU A 17 -3.35 -11.45 -36.05
N VAL A 18 -3.12 -11.96 -34.84
CA VAL A 18 -3.01 -11.11 -33.64
C VAL A 18 -1.78 -10.20 -33.74
N ASP A 19 -0.61 -10.68 -34.21
CA ASP A 19 0.57 -9.83 -34.38
C ASP A 19 0.37 -8.74 -35.44
N TYR A 20 -0.30 -9.07 -36.53
CA TYR A 20 -0.66 -8.12 -37.57
C TYR A 20 -1.59 -7.02 -37.03
N LEU A 21 -2.62 -7.37 -36.27
CA LEU A 21 -3.53 -6.41 -35.63
C LEU A 21 -2.80 -5.53 -34.58
N ARG A 22 -1.79 -6.06 -33.87
CA ARG A 22 -0.93 -5.26 -32.97
C ARG A 22 -0.17 -4.17 -33.74
N ARG A 23 0.35 -4.49 -34.93
CA ARG A 23 1.10 -3.53 -35.76
C ARG A 23 0.19 -2.43 -36.32
N LEU A 24 -1.05 -2.75 -36.67
CA LEU A 24 -2.01 -1.73 -37.12
C LEU A 24 -2.47 -0.78 -36.01
N ARG A 25 -2.56 -1.25 -34.75
CA ARG A 25 -2.99 -0.42 -33.61
C ARG A 25 -1.88 0.45 -33.00
N GLY A 26 -0.61 0.23 -33.39
CA GLY A 26 0.56 0.96 -32.89
C GLY A 26 0.92 2.25 -33.63
N GLY A 27 0.14 2.66 -34.64
CA GLY A 27 0.43 3.85 -35.47
C GLY A 27 -0.29 5.12 -34.99
N GLY A 28 0.09 5.65 -33.83
CA GLY A 28 -0.36 6.96 -33.34
C GLY A 28 0.85 7.85 -33.03
N THR A 29 1.05 8.88 -33.85
CA THR A 29 2.11 9.88 -33.70
C THR A 29 1.82 10.82 -32.53
N SER A 30 2.77 10.96 -31.59
CA SER A 30 2.84 12.15 -30.74
C SER A 30 4.30 12.56 -30.49
N ASN A 31 4.66 13.68 -31.08
CA ASN A 31 5.86 14.46 -30.84
C ASN A 31 5.81 15.04 -29.41
N GLY A 32 6.85 14.83 -28.61
CA GLY A 32 6.93 15.35 -27.24
C GLY A 32 8.14 14.78 -26.51
N LYS A 33 9.19 15.60 -26.38
CA LYS A 33 10.43 15.31 -25.66
C LYS A 33 10.13 14.77 -24.25
N ASN A 34 10.47 13.51 -23.98
CA ASN A 34 10.81 13.06 -22.64
C ASN A 34 11.76 11.86 -22.72
N LYS A 35 12.91 11.99 -22.06
CA LYS A 35 13.91 10.92 -21.92
C LYS A 35 13.27 9.77 -21.15
N GLY A 36 12.81 8.75 -21.87
CA GLY A 36 12.20 7.55 -21.32
C GLY A 36 13.22 6.79 -20.47
N MET A 37 12.93 6.71 -19.18
CA MET A 37 13.59 5.85 -18.22
C MET A 37 13.54 4.41 -18.74
N ARG A 38 14.69 3.85 -19.12
CA ARG A 38 14.80 2.44 -19.50
C ARG A 38 14.37 1.62 -18.29
N LEU A 39 13.25 0.91 -18.40
CA LEU A 39 12.87 -0.08 -17.39
C LEU A 39 14.04 -1.07 -17.25
N PRO A 40 14.52 -1.31 -16.02
CA PRO A 40 15.57 -2.30 -15.82
C PRO A 40 15.08 -3.65 -16.34
N PRO A 41 15.97 -4.47 -16.93
CA PRO A 41 15.61 -5.78 -17.46
C PRO A 41 14.91 -6.61 -16.37
N GLY A 42 13.71 -7.12 -16.70
CA GLY A 42 12.93 -7.93 -15.77
C GLY A 42 13.67 -9.21 -15.41
N LEU A 43 13.80 -9.47 -14.10
CA LEU A 43 14.44 -10.68 -13.59
C LEU A 43 13.60 -11.92 -13.93
N PRO A 44 14.25 -13.02 -14.37
CA PRO A 44 13.57 -14.25 -14.76
C PRO A 44 12.78 -14.85 -13.59
N ALA A 45 11.52 -15.21 -13.85
CA ALA A 45 10.64 -15.86 -12.88
C ALA A 45 10.65 -17.37 -13.12
N VAL A 46 10.82 -18.17 -12.06
CA VAL A 46 10.69 -19.63 -12.13
C VAL A 46 9.21 -20.00 -12.23
N PRO A 47 8.82 -21.00 -13.03
CA PRO A 47 7.43 -21.47 -13.07
C PRO A 47 7.03 -21.98 -11.67
N ILE A 48 5.76 -21.77 -11.28
CA ILE A 48 5.14 -22.16 -9.99
C ILE A 48 5.49 -21.26 -8.79
N ILE A 49 6.76 -20.89 -8.59
CA ILE A 49 7.18 -20.04 -7.45
C ILE A 49 7.22 -18.55 -7.85
N GLY A 50 7.26 -18.22 -9.15
CA GLY A 50 7.37 -16.84 -9.62
C GLY A 50 8.60 -16.13 -9.05
N HIS A 51 8.43 -14.90 -8.56
CA HIS A 51 9.46 -14.14 -7.84
C HIS A 51 9.49 -14.42 -6.33
N LEU A 52 8.73 -15.41 -5.81
CA LEU A 52 8.67 -15.67 -4.37
C LEU A 52 10.04 -16.09 -3.79
N HIS A 53 10.91 -16.67 -4.63
CA HIS A 53 12.32 -16.95 -4.30
C HIS A 53 13.21 -15.69 -4.19
N LEU A 54 12.77 -14.55 -4.75
CA LEU A 54 13.43 -13.24 -4.66
C LEU A 54 12.94 -12.42 -3.46
N VAL A 55 11.85 -12.84 -2.81
CA VAL A 55 11.43 -12.33 -1.50
C VAL A 55 12.40 -12.89 -0.46
N LYS A 56 13.61 -12.32 -0.38
CA LYS A 56 14.58 -12.67 0.66
C LYS A 56 13.92 -12.51 2.03
N LYS A 57 13.96 -13.60 2.82
CA LYS A 57 13.48 -13.78 4.21
C LYS A 57 12.06 -13.25 4.44
N PRO A 58 11.05 -14.11 4.71
CA PRO A 58 9.68 -13.63 4.80
C PRO A 58 9.55 -12.59 5.91
N MET A 59 8.76 -11.54 5.67
CA MET A 59 8.68 -10.38 6.56
C MET A 59 8.31 -10.75 8.00
N HIS A 60 7.51 -11.81 8.19
CA HIS A 60 7.18 -12.35 9.51
C HIS A 60 8.40 -12.87 10.28
N ALA A 61 9.40 -13.46 9.61
CA ALA A 61 10.63 -13.89 10.24
C ALA A 61 11.53 -12.70 10.62
N THR A 62 11.46 -11.61 9.86
CA THR A 62 12.14 -10.36 10.23
C THR A 62 11.42 -9.68 11.39
N LEU A 63 10.08 -9.62 11.39
CA LEU A 63 9.27 -9.14 12.51
C LEU A 63 9.50 -9.96 13.80
N SER A 64 9.58 -11.28 13.68
CA SER A 64 9.88 -12.18 14.80
C SER A 64 11.29 -11.95 15.35
N ARG A 65 12.31 -11.83 14.48
CA ARG A 65 13.68 -11.45 14.89
C ARG A 65 13.75 -10.05 15.51
N LEU A 66 12.92 -9.12 15.03
CA LEU A 66 12.83 -7.76 15.54
C LEU A 66 12.32 -7.76 16.98
N ALA A 67 11.21 -8.47 17.21
CA ALA A 67 10.61 -8.66 18.52
C ALA A 67 11.57 -9.36 19.49
N ALA A 68 12.34 -10.35 19.02
CA ALA A 68 13.31 -11.08 19.82
C ALA A 68 14.56 -10.26 20.18
N ARG A 69 15.05 -9.39 19.28
CA ARG A 69 16.38 -8.75 19.44
C ARG A 69 16.35 -7.34 20.05
N HIS A 70 15.29 -6.56 19.85
CA HIS A 70 15.27 -5.15 20.28
C HIS A 70 14.16 -4.85 21.30
N GLY A 71 13.63 -5.91 21.92
CA GLY A 71 12.37 -5.86 22.66
C GLY A 71 11.19 -5.67 21.70
N PRO A 72 9.95 -5.96 22.14
CA PRO A 72 8.83 -5.91 21.23
C PRO A 72 8.53 -4.43 20.93
N LEU A 73 8.83 -3.99 19.71
CA LEU A 73 8.40 -2.69 19.19
C LEU A 73 6.88 -2.52 19.36
N LEU A 74 6.15 -3.64 19.32
CA LEU A 74 4.73 -3.80 19.62
C LEU A 74 4.53 -4.59 20.93
N SER A 75 5.25 -4.25 22.00
CA SER A 75 5.07 -4.93 23.29
C SER A 75 3.69 -4.64 23.86
N ALA A 76 3.14 -5.57 24.64
CA ALA A 76 1.88 -5.35 25.38
C ALA A 76 1.91 -4.03 26.17
N ARG A 77 3.09 -3.65 26.71
CA ARG A 77 3.31 -2.36 27.34
C ARG A 77 3.17 -1.19 26.35
N ARG A 78 3.82 -1.24 25.18
CA ARG A 78 3.72 -0.16 24.17
C ARG A 78 2.32 -0.06 23.56
N VAL A 79 1.66 -1.19 23.29
CA VAL A 79 0.26 -1.20 22.86
C VAL A 79 -0.66 -0.68 23.96
N GLY A 80 -0.41 -1.03 25.22
CA GLY A 80 -1.12 -0.47 26.38
C GLY A 80 -0.96 1.04 26.50
N LEU A 81 0.21 1.60 26.18
CA LEU A 81 0.44 3.05 26.13
C LEU A 81 -0.34 3.74 24.99
N MET A 82 -0.75 3.01 23.95
CA MET A 82 -1.63 3.55 22.90
C MET A 82 -3.08 3.75 23.36
N SER A 83 -3.48 3.17 24.49
CA SER A 83 -4.87 3.29 24.99
C SER A 83 -5.33 4.74 25.17
N GLY A 84 -4.46 5.62 25.69
CA GLY A 84 -4.78 7.04 25.86
C GLY A 84 -4.97 7.76 24.53
N LEU A 85 -4.20 7.37 23.51
CA LEU A 85 -4.28 7.90 22.15
C LEU A 85 -5.56 7.44 21.47
N ILE A 86 -5.87 6.14 21.52
CA ILE A 86 -7.12 5.56 21.03
C ILE A 86 -8.32 6.24 21.70
N ALA A 87 -8.29 6.37 23.03
CA ALA A 87 -9.36 7.05 23.77
C ALA A 87 -9.46 8.55 23.40
N GLY A 88 -8.36 9.21 23.06
CA GLY A 88 -8.35 10.58 22.54
C GLY A 88 -9.06 10.70 21.20
N GLU A 89 -8.68 9.86 20.25
CA GLU A 89 -9.23 9.84 18.89
C GLU A 89 -10.70 9.40 18.87
N VAL A 90 -11.07 8.37 19.64
CA VAL A 90 -12.47 7.94 19.80
C VAL A 90 -13.31 9.08 20.38
N ARG A 91 -12.82 9.78 21.41
CA ARG A 91 -13.52 10.95 21.96
C ARG A 91 -13.64 12.07 20.95
N ALA A 92 -12.65 12.28 20.07
CA ALA A 92 -12.72 13.28 19.01
C ALA A 92 -13.79 12.91 17.97
N MET A 93 -13.82 11.65 17.54
CA MET A 93 -14.84 11.11 16.65
C MET A 93 -16.25 11.26 17.24
N VAL A 94 -16.46 10.80 18.49
CA VAL A 94 -17.77 10.91 19.17
C VAL A 94 -18.21 12.37 19.29
N ARG A 95 -17.31 13.29 19.68
CA ARG A 95 -17.64 14.72 19.75
C ARG A 95 -18.02 15.29 18.39
N SER A 96 -17.35 14.87 17.32
CA SER A 96 -17.68 15.26 15.94
C SER A 96 -19.10 14.78 15.57
N LEU A 97 -19.44 13.54 15.91
CA LEU A 97 -20.76 12.97 15.65
C LEU A 97 -21.86 13.65 16.47
N CYS A 98 -21.64 13.92 17.75
CA CYS A 98 -22.61 14.61 18.61
C CYS A 98 -22.87 16.06 18.20
N ARG A 99 -21.91 16.71 17.52
CA ARG A 99 -22.06 18.10 17.02
C ARG A 99 -22.80 18.19 15.68
N ARG A 100 -23.14 17.06 15.04
CA ARG A 100 -23.87 17.09 13.76
C ARG A 100 -25.30 17.60 13.96
N PRO A 101 -25.81 18.44 13.04
CA PRO A 101 -27.21 18.87 13.09
C PRO A 101 -28.16 17.69 12.87
N ALA A 102 -29.38 17.77 13.41
CA ALA A 102 -30.39 16.71 13.29
C ALA A 102 -30.80 16.38 11.84
N ALA A 103 -30.59 17.33 10.91
CA ALA A 103 -30.83 17.17 9.47
C ALA A 103 -29.60 16.63 8.70
N ALA A 104 -28.53 16.22 9.39
CA ALA A 104 -27.32 15.75 8.73
C ALA A 104 -27.50 14.39 8.05
N ALA A 105 -26.75 14.17 6.97
CA ALA A 105 -26.72 12.90 6.24
C ALA A 105 -26.36 11.70 7.16
N PRO A 106 -26.81 10.47 6.83
CA PRO A 106 -26.42 9.27 7.57
C PRO A 106 -24.90 9.09 7.58
N VAL A 107 -24.38 8.65 8.72
CA VAL A 107 -22.93 8.49 8.93
C VAL A 107 -22.48 7.15 8.35
N GLN A 108 -21.49 7.17 7.45
CA GLN A 108 -20.83 5.95 6.99
C GLN A 108 -19.81 5.48 8.04
N LEU A 109 -20.23 4.54 8.89
CA LEU A 109 -19.43 4.05 10.02
C LEU A 109 -18.07 3.49 9.56
N LYS A 110 -18.04 2.68 8.49
CA LYS A 110 -16.78 2.17 7.89
C LYS A 110 -15.74 3.26 7.66
N ARG A 111 -16.14 4.38 7.07
CA ARG A 111 -15.23 5.50 6.75
C ARG A 111 -14.70 6.16 8.02
N ARG A 112 -15.56 6.36 9.03
CA ARG A 112 -15.16 6.95 10.32
C ARG A 112 -14.22 6.04 11.10
N LEU A 113 -14.48 4.73 11.10
CA LEU A 113 -13.63 3.74 11.75
C LEU A 113 -12.28 3.58 11.01
N PHE A 114 -12.28 3.70 9.68
CA PHE A 114 -11.04 3.72 8.89
C PHE A 114 -10.21 4.95 9.23
N GLU A 115 -10.80 6.15 9.20
CA GLU A 115 -10.13 7.41 9.58
C GLU A 115 -9.58 7.34 11.00
N LEU A 116 -10.38 6.85 11.95
CA LEU A 116 -9.97 6.65 13.34
C LEU A 116 -8.75 5.73 13.43
N SER A 117 -8.83 4.55 12.81
CA SER A 117 -7.75 3.54 12.86
C SER A 117 -6.47 4.06 12.21
N LEU A 118 -6.60 4.77 11.09
CA LEU A 118 -5.47 5.35 10.38
C LEU A 118 -4.81 6.46 11.22
N SER A 119 -5.62 7.35 11.81
CA SER A 119 -5.11 8.45 12.64
C SER A 119 -4.36 7.94 13.87
N VAL A 120 -4.92 6.91 14.53
CA VAL A 120 -4.26 6.22 15.66
C VAL A 120 -2.90 5.65 15.23
N LEU A 121 -2.86 4.96 14.10
CA LEU A 121 -1.63 4.35 13.60
C LEU A 121 -0.61 5.38 13.11
N MET A 122 -1.03 6.46 12.45
CA MET A 122 -0.14 7.54 12.01
C MET A 122 0.51 8.26 13.19
N GLU A 123 -0.26 8.57 14.24
CA GLU A 123 0.26 9.19 15.46
C GLU A 123 1.20 8.22 16.21
N THR A 124 0.94 6.92 16.17
CA THR A 124 1.80 5.93 16.81
C THR A 124 3.10 5.70 16.04
N ILE A 125 3.00 5.59 14.71
CA ILE A 125 4.10 5.17 13.83
C ILE A 125 5.01 6.34 13.51
N ALA A 126 4.43 7.51 13.24
CA ALA A 126 5.13 8.70 12.74
C ALA A 126 4.92 9.94 13.62
N GLN A 127 4.16 9.85 14.73
CA GLN A 127 3.74 11.03 15.52
C GLN A 127 3.20 12.16 14.65
N SER A 128 2.52 11.78 13.58
CA SER A 128 1.87 12.68 12.64
C SER A 128 0.38 12.56 12.87
N LYS A 129 -0.25 13.68 13.21
CA LYS A 129 -1.71 13.76 13.26
C LYS A 129 -2.24 13.86 11.85
N ALA A 130 -3.27 13.08 11.54
CA ALA A 130 -4.05 13.32 10.33
C ALA A 130 -4.64 14.73 10.46
N THR A 131 -4.28 15.63 9.54
CA THR A 131 -4.70 17.03 9.63
C THR A 131 -6.21 17.11 9.45
N ARG A 132 -6.94 17.30 10.55
CA ARG A 132 -8.35 17.71 10.51
C ARG A 132 -8.38 19.23 10.65
N PRO A 133 -8.57 20.00 9.57
CA PRO A 133 -8.89 21.42 9.73
C PRO A 133 -10.17 21.51 10.56
N GLU A 134 -10.12 22.21 11.69
CA GLU A 134 -11.27 22.40 12.57
C GLU A 134 -12.40 23.21 11.91
N THR A 135 -12.19 23.71 10.68
CA THR A 135 -12.98 24.77 10.05
C THR A 135 -13.47 24.53 8.62
N THR A 136 -13.25 23.37 7.99
CA THR A 136 -13.82 23.12 6.64
C THR A 136 -14.81 21.97 6.64
N ASP A 137 -16.06 22.34 6.35
CA ASP A 137 -17.20 21.55 5.94
C ASP A 137 -17.55 20.34 6.82
N THR A 138 -18.61 20.50 7.61
CA THR A 138 -19.31 19.46 8.37
C THR A 138 -19.82 18.28 7.51
N ASP A 139 -19.69 18.37 6.19
CA ASP A 139 -20.07 17.35 5.22
C ASP A 139 -18.89 16.50 4.72
N THR A 140 -17.63 16.88 4.98
CA THR A 140 -16.49 16.05 4.55
C THR A 140 -16.32 14.87 5.51
N ASP A 141 -16.54 13.68 4.98
CA ASP A 141 -16.64 12.46 5.79
C ASP A 141 -15.31 11.91 6.32
N MET A 142 -14.18 12.39 5.82
CA MET A 142 -12.83 12.02 6.27
C MET A 142 -11.82 13.14 6.01
N SER A 143 -10.71 13.16 6.75
CA SER A 143 -9.55 14.00 6.42
C SER A 143 -8.97 13.69 5.03
N MET A 144 -8.33 14.69 4.42
CA MET A 144 -7.73 14.57 3.08
C MET A 144 -6.67 13.46 3.04
N GLU A 145 -5.85 13.34 4.09
CA GLU A 145 -4.83 12.29 4.21
C GLU A 145 -5.46 10.90 4.31
N ALA A 146 -6.55 10.75 5.08
CA ALA A 146 -7.27 9.50 5.20
C ALA A 146 -7.97 9.11 3.89
N GLN A 147 -8.53 10.09 3.17
CA GLN A 147 -9.13 9.84 1.87
C GLN A 147 -8.10 9.43 0.81
N GLU A 148 -6.95 10.11 0.74
CA GLU A 148 -5.85 9.74 -0.15
C GLU A 148 -5.38 8.30 0.13
N TYR A 149 -5.13 7.98 1.40
CA TYR A 149 -4.64 6.67 1.81
C TYR A 149 -5.67 5.57 1.57
N LYS A 150 -6.95 5.80 1.92
CA LYS A 150 -8.04 4.85 1.70
C LYS A 150 -8.20 4.51 0.23
N GLN A 151 -8.22 5.52 -0.65
CA GLN A 151 -8.35 5.31 -2.10
C GLN A 151 -7.21 4.44 -2.64
N VAL A 152 -5.99 4.65 -2.17
CA VAL A 152 -4.83 3.86 -2.56
C VAL A 152 -4.93 2.42 -2.04
N VAL A 153 -5.35 2.23 -0.79
CA VAL A 153 -5.50 0.90 -0.18
C VAL A 153 -6.62 0.10 -0.84
N GLU A 154 -7.79 0.70 -1.09
CA GLU A 154 -8.91 0.05 -1.78
C GLU A 154 -8.53 -0.34 -3.22
N GLU A 155 -7.86 0.54 -3.97
CA GLU A 155 -7.43 0.20 -5.33
C GLU A 155 -6.43 -0.96 -5.36
N ILE A 156 -5.55 -1.05 -4.36
CA ILE A 156 -4.62 -2.18 -4.22
C ILE A 156 -5.39 -3.45 -3.84
N LEU A 157 -6.26 -3.39 -2.83
CA LEU A 157 -6.97 -4.55 -2.28
C LEU A 157 -7.99 -5.12 -3.27
N GLU A 158 -8.77 -4.29 -3.95
CA GLU A 158 -9.72 -4.73 -4.98
C GLU A 158 -8.98 -5.51 -6.06
N ARG A 159 -7.84 -5.00 -6.53
CA ARG A 159 -7.08 -5.62 -7.63
C ARG A 159 -6.31 -6.88 -7.21
N ILE A 160 -5.94 -6.99 -5.93
CA ILE A 160 -5.36 -8.22 -5.36
C ILE A 160 -6.46 -9.27 -5.08
N GLY A 161 -7.64 -8.82 -4.65
CA GLY A 161 -8.76 -9.68 -4.22
C GLY A 161 -9.62 -10.20 -5.38
N THR A 162 -9.72 -9.46 -6.49
CA THR A 162 -10.32 -9.98 -7.72
C THR A 162 -9.35 -11.00 -8.31
N GLY A 163 -9.53 -12.29 -8.00
CA GLY A 163 -8.67 -13.38 -8.47
C GLY A 163 -8.35 -13.21 -9.96
N ASN A 164 -7.15 -12.73 -10.26
CA ASN A 164 -6.83 -12.32 -11.62
C ASN A 164 -6.59 -13.61 -12.40
N LEU A 165 -7.16 -13.75 -13.61
CA LEU A 165 -6.92 -14.96 -14.43
C LEU A 165 -5.42 -15.21 -14.64
N CYS A 166 -4.62 -14.14 -14.65
CA CYS A 166 -3.17 -14.16 -14.73
C CYS A 166 -2.48 -14.79 -13.49
N ASP A 167 -3.13 -14.83 -12.33
CA ASP A 167 -2.59 -15.48 -11.13
C ASP A 167 -2.73 -17.00 -11.21
N TYR A 168 -3.74 -17.49 -11.95
CA TYR A 168 -3.97 -18.91 -12.19
C TYR A 168 -3.28 -19.44 -13.45
N LEU A 169 -3.01 -18.57 -14.44
CA LEU A 169 -2.44 -18.95 -15.73
C LEU A 169 -1.12 -18.21 -16.00
N PRO A 170 0.05 -18.86 -15.76
CA PRO A 170 1.37 -18.24 -15.91
C PRO A 170 1.63 -17.62 -17.29
N ALA A 171 1.05 -18.18 -18.35
CA ALA A 171 1.18 -17.67 -19.72
C ALA A 171 0.51 -16.30 -19.93
N LEU A 172 -0.59 -16.00 -19.23
CA LEU A 172 -1.27 -14.70 -19.32
C LEU A 172 -0.53 -13.58 -18.59
N ARG A 173 0.38 -13.89 -17.66
CA ARG A 173 1.23 -12.89 -16.98
C ARG A 173 2.15 -12.13 -17.93
N TRP A 174 2.56 -12.75 -19.04
CA TRP A 174 3.42 -12.10 -20.04
C TRP A 174 2.70 -10.93 -20.72
N PHE A 175 1.40 -11.10 -20.98
CA PHE A 175 0.66 -10.18 -21.82
C PHE A 175 0.09 -8.97 -21.06
N ASP A 176 0.07 -8.96 -19.71
CA ASP A 176 -0.58 -7.94 -18.87
C ASP A 176 -1.87 -7.40 -19.54
N VAL A 177 -2.73 -8.32 -19.99
CA VAL A 177 -3.79 -8.09 -21.00
C VAL A 177 -4.74 -6.95 -20.59
N PHE A 178 -4.83 -6.69 -19.29
CA PHE A 178 -5.72 -5.71 -18.68
C PHE A 178 -4.99 -4.48 -18.09
N GLY A 179 -3.67 -4.37 -18.27
CA GLY A 179 -2.86 -3.28 -17.70
C GLY A 179 -2.90 -3.22 -16.16
N VAL A 180 -3.27 -4.33 -15.52
CA VAL A 180 -3.47 -4.43 -14.07
C VAL A 180 -2.16 -4.19 -13.35
N ARG A 181 -1.04 -4.71 -13.89
CA ARG A 181 0.29 -4.50 -13.30
C ARG A 181 0.63 -3.02 -13.24
N ASN A 182 0.45 -2.28 -14.33
CA ASN A 182 0.81 -0.86 -14.38
C ASN A 182 -0.05 -0.02 -13.42
N ARG A 183 -1.34 -0.36 -13.26
CA ARG A 183 -2.23 0.32 -12.30
C ARG A 183 -1.88 0.01 -10.85
N ILE A 184 -1.59 -1.26 -10.53
CA ILE A 184 -1.09 -1.64 -9.20
C ILE A 184 0.21 -0.91 -8.91
N LEU A 185 1.15 -0.85 -9.86
CA LEU A 185 2.41 -0.12 -9.69
C LEU A 185 2.17 1.39 -9.47
N ALA A 186 1.20 1.99 -10.15
CA ALA A 186 0.82 3.39 -9.95
C ALA A 186 0.20 3.63 -8.56
N ALA A 187 -0.68 2.75 -8.08
CA ALA A 187 -1.26 2.82 -6.75
C ALA A 187 -0.19 2.61 -5.65
N VAL A 188 0.68 1.61 -5.82
CA VAL A 188 1.83 1.35 -4.96
C VAL A 188 2.76 2.57 -4.92
N SER A 189 3.01 3.23 -6.05
CA SER A 189 3.84 4.44 -6.09
C SER A 189 3.23 5.60 -5.30
N ARG A 190 1.89 5.78 -5.35
CA ARG A 190 1.19 6.77 -4.52
C ARG A 190 1.27 6.43 -3.03
N ARG A 191 1.06 5.16 -2.67
CA ARG A 191 1.25 4.67 -1.29
C ARG A 191 2.66 4.95 -0.79
N ASP A 192 3.67 4.62 -1.59
CA ASP A 192 5.07 4.78 -1.21
C ASP A 192 5.43 6.26 -1.08
N ALA A 193 4.85 7.14 -1.91
CA ALA A 193 4.98 8.58 -1.75
C ALA A 193 4.39 9.06 -0.41
N PHE A 194 3.19 8.61 -0.05
CA PHE A 194 2.57 8.90 1.25
C PHE A 194 3.44 8.43 2.42
N LEU A 195 3.92 7.18 2.39
CA LEU A 195 4.78 6.62 3.45
C LEU A 195 6.12 7.35 3.56
N ARG A 196 6.73 7.71 2.43
CA ARG A 196 7.97 8.49 2.42
C ARG A 196 7.77 9.85 3.07
N ARG A 197 6.62 10.54 2.84
CA ARG A 197 6.33 11.80 3.53
C ARG A 197 6.36 11.63 5.05
N LEU A 198 5.76 10.57 5.58
CA LEU A 198 5.79 10.26 7.02
C LEU A 198 7.20 9.95 7.53
N ILE A 199 7.96 9.14 6.80
CA ILE A 199 9.33 8.78 7.18
C ILE A 199 10.25 10.00 7.15
N TYR A 200 10.14 10.86 6.13
CA TYR A 200 10.94 12.07 6.03
C TYR A 200 10.58 13.07 7.12
N ALA A 201 9.29 13.31 7.38
CA ALA A 201 8.85 14.18 8.48
C ALA A 201 9.46 13.74 9.81
N GLU A 202 9.51 12.44 10.07
CA GLU A 202 10.13 11.93 11.30
C GLU A 202 11.66 12.05 11.30
N ARG A 203 12.34 11.86 10.16
CA ARG A 203 13.79 12.11 10.06
C ARG A 203 14.14 13.54 10.48
N TRP A 204 13.36 14.52 10.03
CA TRP A 204 13.54 15.93 10.42
C TRP A 204 13.36 16.14 11.93
N ARG A 205 12.39 15.49 12.56
CA ARG A 205 12.14 15.61 14.01
C ARG A 205 13.21 14.93 14.87
N MET A 206 13.83 13.87 14.37
CA MET A 206 14.95 13.22 15.05
C MET A 206 16.19 14.11 15.15
N ASP A 207 16.41 14.99 14.15
CA ASP A 207 17.50 15.97 14.19
C ASP A 207 17.24 17.06 15.24
N ASP A 208 15.98 17.32 15.58
CA ASP A 208 15.54 18.19 16.69
C ASP A 208 15.52 17.47 18.07
N GLY A 209 15.97 16.21 18.12
CA GLY A 209 16.17 15.46 19.37
C GLY A 209 14.97 14.65 19.87
N GLU A 210 13.82 14.68 19.19
CA GLU A 210 12.66 13.86 19.58
C GLU A 210 12.78 12.41 19.06
N LYS A 211 12.71 11.43 19.97
CA LYS A 211 12.78 9.98 19.64
C LYS A 211 11.66 9.19 20.31
N LYS A 212 10.43 9.41 19.87
CA LYS A 212 9.25 8.79 20.50
C LYS A 212 8.44 7.87 19.57
N SER A 213 8.57 8.01 18.25
CA SER A 213 7.82 7.20 17.28
C SER A 213 8.47 5.85 16.97
N MET A 214 7.68 4.94 16.39
CA MET A 214 8.21 3.66 15.90
C MET A 214 9.18 3.86 14.72
N ILE A 215 8.91 4.81 13.81
CA ILE A 215 9.82 5.15 12.71
C ILE A 215 11.16 5.64 13.28
N ALA A 216 11.16 6.48 14.32
CA ALA A 216 12.40 6.95 14.96
C ALA A 216 13.24 5.79 15.51
N VAL A 217 12.61 4.76 16.09
CA VAL A 217 13.31 3.55 16.53
C VAL A 217 13.90 2.81 15.32
N LEU A 218 13.12 2.59 14.26
CA LEU A 218 13.60 1.90 13.05
C LEU A 218 14.77 2.65 12.37
N LEU A 219 14.72 3.98 12.32
CA LEU A 219 15.79 4.83 11.81
C LEU A 219 17.04 4.79 12.69
N THR A 220 16.87 4.69 14.01
CA THR A 220 18.00 4.46 14.94
C THR A 220 18.65 3.11 14.67
N LEU A 221 17.84 2.06 14.46
CA LEU A 221 18.34 0.73 14.14
C LEU A 221 19.03 0.67 12.78
N GLN A 222 18.56 1.45 11.80
CA GLN A 222 19.24 1.64 10.51
C GLN A 222 20.67 2.17 10.66
N LYS A 223 20.93 3.08 11.60
CA LYS A 223 22.30 3.55 11.87
C LYS A 223 23.21 2.44 12.40
N THR A 224 22.66 1.50 13.18
CA THR A 224 23.44 0.39 13.79
C THR A 224 23.56 -0.84 12.90
N GLN A 225 22.56 -1.14 12.07
CA GLN A 225 22.46 -2.37 11.26
C GLN A 225 21.90 -2.03 9.87
N PRO A 226 22.63 -1.27 9.05
CA PRO A 226 22.14 -0.73 7.78
C PRO A 226 21.78 -1.83 6.75
N GLU A 227 22.46 -2.98 6.80
CA GLU A 227 22.19 -4.12 5.91
C GLU A 227 20.82 -4.76 6.16
N VAL A 228 20.29 -4.65 7.39
CA VAL A 228 19.02 -5.24 7.79
C VAL A 228 17.88 -4.23 7.66
N TYR A 229 18.10 -3.00 8.10
CA TYR A 229 17.10 -1.93 8.12
C TYR A 229 17.28 -0.98 6.93
N THR A 230 17.14 -1.53 5.73
CA THR A 230 17.12 -0.72 4.50
C THR A 230 15.88 0.17 4.47
N ASP A 231 15.94 1.28 3.73
CA ASP A 231 14.76 2.16 3.54
C ASP A 231 13.56 1.41 2.98
N ASN A 232 13.80 0.43 2.11
CA ASN A 232 12.77 -0.44 1.57
C ASN A 232 12.12 -1.30 2.67
N MET A 233 12.92 -1.84 3.59
CA MET A 233 12.40 -2.63 4.71
C MET A 233 11.56 -1.77 5.67
N ILE A 234 12.03 -0.57 6.00
CA ILE A 234 11.30 0.37 6.88
C ILE A 234 9.98 0.78 6.22
N THR A 235 10.02 1.14 4.94
CA THR A 235 8.83 1.52 4.15
C THR A 235 7.83 0.35 4.08
N ALA A 236 8.31 -0.87 3.83
CA ALA A 236 7.47 -2.06 3.76
C ALA A 236 6.80 -2.38 5.11
N LEU A 237 7.54 -2.23 6.22
CA LEU A 237 7.01 -2.47 7.55
C LEU A 237 5.94 -1.43 7.93
N CYS A 238 6.18 -0.15 7.62
CA CYS A 238 5.19 0.91 7.81
C CYS A 238 3.95 0.71 6.91
N SER A 239 4.14 0.30 5.66
CA SER A 239 3.05 -0.02 4.74
C SER A 239 2.15 -1.12 5.28
N ASN A 240 2.72 -2.20 5.81
CA ASN A 240 1.95 -3.31 6.34
C ASN A 240 1.16 -2.90 7.59
N LEU A 241 1.79 -2.16 8.51
CA LEU A 241 1.14 -1.73 9.74
C LEU A 241 -0.01 -0.74 9.47
N LEU A 242 0.22 0.28 8.62
CA LEU A 242 -0.81 1.26 8.28
C LEU A 242 -1.93 0.65 7.43
N GLY A 243 -1.58 -0.09 6.36
CA GLY A 243 -2.57 -0.58 5.41
C GLY A 243 -3.40 -1.72 5.98
N ALA A 244 -2.72 -2.79 6.42
CA ALA A 244 -3.42 -3.95 6.95
C ALA A 244 -4.06 -3.62 8.31
N GLY A 245 -3.38 -2.85 9.18
CA GLY A 245 -3.92 -2.48 10.48
C GLY A 245 -5.19 -1.63 10.40
N THR A 246 -5.27 -0.69 9.45
CA THR A 246 -6.44 0.18 9.31
C THR A 246 -7.66 -0.55 8.72
N GLU A 247 -7.51 -1.24 7.59
CA GLU A 247 -8.64 -1.88 6.91
C GLU A 247 -9.23 -3.01 7.75
N THR A 248 -8.38 -3.86 8.33
CA THR A 248 -8.85 -5.00 9.13
C THR A 248 -9.52 -4.54 10.42
N THR A 249 -8.95 -3.55 11.12
CA THR A 249 -9.55 -3.04 12.36
C THR A 249 -10.89 -2.37 12.09
N SER A 250 -10.99 -1.52 11.07
CA SER A 250 -12.25 -0.85 10.72
C SER A 250 -13.33 -1.83 10.28
N THR A 251 -12.99 -2.83 9.47
CA THR A 251 -13.93 -3.87 9.00
C THR A 251 -14.35 -4.83 10.11
N THR A 252 -13.54 -5.02 11.16
CA THR A 252 -13.88 -5.91 12.29
C THR A 252 -14.78 -5.23 13.33
N ILE A 253 -14.70 -3.89 13.43
CA ILE A 253 -15.51 -3.11 14.38
C ILE A 253 -16.89 -2.79 13.81
N GLU A 254 -17.00 -2.62 12.49
CA GLU A 254 -18.27 -2.47 11.77
C GLU A 254 -19.13 -3.74 11.87
#